data_AF-A6BDL5-F1
#
_entry.id   AF-A6BDL5-F1
#
_cell.length_a   1.000
_cell.length_b   1.000
_cell.length_c   1.000
_cell.angle_alpha   90.00
_cell.angle_beta   90.00
_cell.angle_gamma   90.00
#
_symmetry.space_group_name_H-M   'P 1'
#
loop_
_entity.id
_entity.type
_entity.pdbx_description
1 polymer ?
#
loop_
_entity_poly.entity_id
_entity_poly.type
_entity_poly.pdbx_seq_one_letter_code
_entity_poly.pdbx_strand_id
1 'polypeptide(L)'
;MQVWYSVKMHFYGQHEPERMPVSYELLNKWEAWKRMGCKASEMESAALFIAASHLRVRCGSNFLVVGNQERNALGMENPIVHDTEAAITVAVEAIRKLIKADREK
;
A
#
# COMPACT_ATOMS: atom_id res chain seq x y z
N MET A 1 9.89 -11.73 -1.81
CA MET A 1 9.15 -11.37 -0.58
C MET A 1 7.95 -10.53 -0.98
N GLN A 2 6.76 -11.11 -1.05
CA GLN A 2 5.53 -10.38 -1.36
C GLN A 2 5.14 -9.56 -0.13
N VAL A 3 5.15 -8.23 -0.25
CA VAL A 3 4.62 -7.34 0.79
C VAL A 3 3.13 -7.17 0.51
N TRP A 4 2.29 -7.61 1.44
CA TRP A 4 0.84 -7.50 1.31
C TRP A 4 0.37 -6.12 1.81
N TYR A 5 -0.12 -5.30 0.88
CA TYR A 5 -0.83 -4.04 1.14
C TYR A 5 -2.34 -4.28 0.99
N SER A 6 -3.15 -3.63 1.82
CA SER A 6 -4.60 -3.70 1.71
C SER A 6 -5.08 -2.67 0.70
N VAL A 7 -5.75 -3.14 -0.34
CA VAL A 7 -6.27 -2.28 -1.41
C VAL A 7 -7.76 -2.05 -1.20
N LYS A 8 -8.16 -0.78 -1.18
CA LYS A 8 -9.55 -0.37 -0.98
C LYS A 8 -10.06 0.43 -2.19
N MET A 9 -11.35 0.35 -2.44
CA MET A 9 -12.01 1.18 -3.47
C MET A 9 -12.58 2.49 -2.92
N HIS A 10 -12.65 2.64 -1.59
CA HIS A 10 -13.29 3.80 -0.96
C HIS A 10 -12.38 4.45 0.07
N PHE A 11 -11.95 5.68 -0.22
CA PHE A 11 -11.00 6.40 0.63
C PHE A 11 -11.54 6.64 2.05
N TYR A 12 -12.72 7.25 2.15
CA TYR A 12 -13.36 7.58 3.43
C TYR A 12 -13.72 6.36 4.28
N GLY A 13 -13.94 5.21 3.65
CA GLY A 13 -14.25 3.96 4.35
C GLY A 13 -13.08 3.42 5.19
N GLN A 14 -11.85 3.90 4.96
CA GLN A 14 -10.71 3.58 5.83
C GLN A 14 -10.65 4.45 7.09
N HIS A 15 -11.01 5.73 6.96
CA HIS A 15 -10.82 6.72 8.02
C HIS A 15 -12.07 6.88 8.90
N GLU A 16 -13.26 6.65 8.33
CA GLU A 16 -14.54 6.74 9.04
C GLU A 16 -15.42 5.50 8.75
N PRO A 17 -14.92 4.26 8.97
CA PRO A 17 -15.67 3.05 8.68
C PRO A 17 -16.98 2.95 9.44
N GLU A 18 -17.08 3.52 10.65
CA GLU A 18 -18.26 3.46 11.53
C GLU A 18 -19.47 4.20 10.95
N ARG A 19 -19.24 5.22 10.11
CA ARG A 19 -20.29 6.05 9.50
C ARG A 19 -20.89 5.41 8.24
N MET A 20 -20.26 4.37 7.72
CA MET A 20 -20.68 3.72 6.47
C MET A 20 -21.85 2.76 6.72
N PRO A 21 -22.83 2.64 5.80
CA PRO A 21 -23.91 1.66 5.93
C PRO A 21 -23.44 0.20 6.06
N VAL A 22 -22.22 -0.08 5.56
CA VAL A 22 -21.54 -1.39 5.62
C VAL A 22 -20.44 -1.42 6.68
N SER A 23 -20.53 -0.60 7.74
CA SER A 23 -19.52 -0.45 8.79
C SER A 23 -19.08 -1.78 9.41
N TYR A 24 -20.03 -2.69 9.66
CA TYR A 24 -19.76 -4.02 10.19
C TYR A 24 -18.80 -4.83 9.30
N GLU A 25 -18.89 -4.70 7.98
CA GLU A 25 -17.99 -5.39 7.06
C GLU A 25 -16.61 -4.75 7.05
N LEU A 26 -16.56 -3.42 7.02
CA LEU A 26 -15.31 -2.65 6.97
C LEU A 26 -14.46 -2.90 8.23
N LEU A 27 -15.08 -2.81 9.41
CA LEU A 27 -14.40 -3.02 10.69
C LEU A 27 -13.89 -4.47 10.84
N ASN A 28 -14.71 -5.45 10.46
CA ASN A 28 -14.31 -6.86 10.52
C ASN A 28 -13.14 -7.17 9.57
N LYS A 29 -13.20 -6.65 8.34
CA LYS A 29 -12.09 -6.82 7.37
C LYS A 29 -10.83 -6.08 7.82
N TRP A 30 -10.97 -4.88 8.39
CA TRP A 30 -9.84 -4.12 8.93
C TRP A 30 -9.06 -4.91 9.98
N GLU A 31 -9.75 -5.51 10.93
CA GLU A 31 -9.12 -6.36 11.95
C GLU A 31 -8.47 -7.61 11.34
N ALA A 32 -9.09 -8.22 10.32
CA ALA A 32 -8.47 -9.32 9.57
C ALA A 32 -7.16 -8.88 8.90
N TRP A 33 -7.12 -7.70 8.25
CA TRP A 33 -5.90 -7.19 7.62
C TRP A 33 -4.77 -6.97 8.62
N LYS A 34 -5.07 -6.42 9.80
CA LYS A 34 -4.11 -6.25 10.89
C LYS A 34 -3.51 -7.59 11.32
N ARG A 35 -4.36 -8.59 11.55
CA ARG A 35 -3.93 -9.94 11.97
C ARG A 35 -3.12 -10.68 10.91
N MET A 36 -3.35 -10.40 9.64
CA MET A 36 -2.55 -10.95 8.53
C MET A 36 -1.23 -10.20 8.30
N GLY A 37 -0.90 -9.20 9.11
CA GLY A 37 0.36 -8.47 9.03
C GLY A 37 0.45 -7.49 7.85
N CYS A 38 -0.70 -7.04 7.34
CA CYS A 38 -0.80 -5.98 6.33
C CYS A 38 0.00 -4.74 6.76
N LYS A 39 0.77 -4.15 5.83
CA LYS A 39 1.71 -3.07 6.17
C LYS A 39 1.11 -1.67 6.09
N ALA A 40 0.31 -1.42 5.06
CA ALA A 40 -0.37 -0.15 4.87
C ALA A 40 -1.58 -0.35 3.94
N SER A 41 -2.35 0.73 3.74
CA SER A 41 -3.45 0.77 2.79
C SER A 41 -3.18 1.79 1.68
N GLU A 42 -3.50 1.39 0.45
CA GLU A 42 -3.43 2.18 -0.79
C GLU A 42 -4.57 1.74 -1.72
N MET A 43 -4.62 2.20 -2.98
CA MET A 43 -5.82 2.04 -3.82
C MET A 43 -5.57 1.43 -5.21
N GLU A 44 -4.33 1.36 -5.69
CA GLU A 44 -4.04 1.08 -7.09
C GLU A 44 -3.45 -0.31 -7.34
N SER A 45 -2.66 -0.84 -6.40
CA SER A 45 -1.73 -1.93 -6.72
C SER A 45 -2.41 -3.27 -7.00
N ALA A 46 -3.56 -3.57 -6.38
CA ALA A 46 -4.28 -4.80 -6.68
C ALA A 46 -4.71 -4.86 -8.16
N ALA A 47 -5.23 -3.75 -8.70
CA ALA A 47 -5.62 -3.68 -10.10
C ALA A 47 -4.40 -3.79 -11.02
N LEU A 48 -3.33 -3.05 -10.72
CA LEU A 48 -2.10 -3.06 -11.51
C LEU A 48 -1.44 -4.44 -11.55
N PHE A 49 -1.37 -5.14 -10.42
CA PHE A 49 -0.74 -6.46 -10.35
C PHE A 49 -1.54 -7.54 -11.08
N ILE A 50 -2.88 -7.50 -10.99
CA ILE A 50 -3.74 -8.42 -11.75
C ILE A 50 -3.63 -8.15 -13.26
N ALA A 51 -3.70 -6.88 -13.67
CA ALA A 51 -3.54 -6.50 -15.08
C ALA A 51 -2.17 -6.91 -15.64
N ALA A 52 -1.10 -6.65 -14.88
CA ALA A 52 0.26 -7.03 -15.26
C ALA A 52 0.43 -8.55 -15.38
N SER A 53 -0.16 -9.32 -14.46
CA SER A 53 -0.15 -10.79 -14.51
C SER A 53 -0.86 -11.32 -15.75
N HIS A 54 -2.01 -10.73 -16.11
CA HIS A 54 -2.74 -11.11 -17.33
C HIS A 54 -1.95 -10.78 -18.60
N LEU A 55 -1.38 -9.57 -18.67
CA LEU A 55 -0.59 -9.08 -19.80
C LEU A 55 0.83 -9.67 -19.86
N ARG A 56 1.22 -10.47 -18.85
CA ARG A 56 2.56 -11.08 -18.72
C ARG A 56 3.69 -10.04 -18.71
N VAL A 57 3.47 -8.92 -18.04
CA VAL A 57 4.48 -7.87 -17.84
C VAL A 57 4.91 -7.79 -16.37
N ARG A 58 6.10 -7.24 -16.12
CA ARG A 58 6.60 -7.01 -14.75
C ARG A 58 5.94 -5.76 -14.16
N CYS A 59 5.52 -5.83 -12.89
CA CYS A 59 4.96 -4.71 -12.15
C CYS A 59 5.39 -4.77 -10.68
N GLY A 60 5.55 -3.62 -10.05
CA GLY A 60 5.86 -3.48 -8.63
C GLY A 60 5.53 -2.07 -8.15
N SER A 61 5.35 -1.92 -6.82
CA SER A 61 4.97 -0.65 -6.19
C SER A 61 5.84 -0.40 -4.96
N ASN A 62 6.09 0.88 -4.67
CA ASN A 62 6.63 1.36 -3.41
C ASN A 62 5.88 2.63 -2.99
N PHE A 63 5.89 2.95 -1.70
CA PHE A 63 5.06 4.02 -1.16
C PHE A 63 5.80 4.82 -0.09
N LEU A 64 5.47 6.11 0.00
CA LEU A 64 5.68 6.90 1.20
C LEU A 64 4.56 6.58 2.21
N VAL A 65 4.91 6.36 3.47
CA VAL A 65 3.93 6.29 4.56
C VAL A 65 3.63 7.69 5.05
N VAL A 66 2.47 8.23 4.71
CA VAL A 66 2.06 9.58 5.12
C VAL A 66 1.75 9.67 6.61
N GLY A 67 1.25 8.60 7.20
CA GLY A 67 0.92 8.48 8.62
C GLY A 67 0.35 7.09 8.93
N ASN A 68 0.10 6.82 10.21
CA ASN A 68 -0.35 5.52 10.68
C ASN A 68 -1.49 5.66 11.71
N GLN A 69 -2.72 5.40 11.27
CA GLN A 69 -3.92 5.49 12.11
C GLN A 69 -3.91 4.52 13.30
N GLU A 70 -3.31 3.33 13.17
CA GLU A 70 -3.25 2.36 14.27
C GLU A 70 -2.26 2.79 15.35
N ARG A 71 -1.14 3.41 14.97
CA ARG A 71 -0.23 4.04 15.94
C ARG A 71 -0.91 5.18 16.68
N ASN A 72 -1.63 6.03 15.96
CA ASN A 72 -2.39 7.13 16.54
C ASN A 72 -3.45 6.62 17.55
N ALA A 73 -4.18 5.56 17.21
CA ALA A 73 -5.16 4.94 18.10
C ALA A 73 -4.56 4.38 19.40
N LEU A 74 -3.28 3.95 19.35
CA LEU A 74 -2.53 3.49 20.51
C LEU A 74 -1.83 4.62 21.29
N GLY A 75 -2.04 5.88 20.90
CA GLY A 75 -1.36 7.04 21.52
C GLY A 75 0.15 7.08 21.27
N MET A 76 0.64 6.37 20.24
CA MET A 76 2.04 6.38 19.85
C MET A 76 2.36 7.57 18.96
N GLU A 77 3.65 7.92 18.86
CA GLU A 77 4.12 8.94 17.93
C GLU A 77 3.70 8.63 16.48
N ASN A 78 3.06 9.60 15.83
CA ASN A 78 2.54 9.47 14.47
C ASN A 78 2.93 10.70 13.62
N PRO A 79 4.21 10.81 13.23
CA PRO A 79 4.65 11.93 12.41
C PRO A 79 3.97 11.86 11.04
N ILE A 80 3.49 13.01 10.57
CA ILE A 80 2.90 13.13 9.23
C ILE A 80 3.97 13.58 8.25
N VAL A 81 4.14 12.82 7.17
CA VAL A 81 5.16 13.07 6.15
C VAL A 81 4.51 13.20 4.78
N HIS A 82 4.89 14.22 4.02
CA HIS A 82 4.35 14.49 2.69
C HIS A 82 5.41 14.44 1.58
N ASP A 83 6.69 14.50 1.93
CA ASP A 83 7.78 14.47 0.96
C ASP A 83 8.00 13.04 0.45
N THR A 84 7.74 12.84 -0.85
CA THR A 84 7.84 11.55 -1.52
C THR A 84 9.22 11.28 -2.11
N GLU A 85 10.19 12.19 -1.94
CA GLU A 85 11.54 12.09 -2.54
C GLU A 85 12.23 10.75 -2.24
N ALA A 86 12.10 10.23 -1.01
CA ALA A 86 12.66 8.94 -0.64
C ALA A 86 12.04 7.78 -1.43
N ALA A 87 10.72 7.78 -1.64
CA ALA A 87 10.04 6.77 -2.44
C ALA A 87 10.43 6.90 -3.93
N ILE A 88 10.54 8.13 -4.45
CA ILE A 88 10.97 8.40 -5.83
C ILE A 88 12.39 7.89 -6.06
N THR A 89 13.32 8.24 -5.17
CA THR A 89 14.72 7.81 -5.24
C THR A 89 14.84 6.28 -5.26
N VAL A 90 14.11 5.59 -4.39
CA VAL A 90 14.09 4.12 -4.36
C VAL A 90 13.56 3.54 -5.67
N ALA A 91 12.50 4.10 -6.24
CA ALA A 91 11.93 3.63 -7.49
C ALA A 91 12.90 3.83 -8.66
N VAL A 92 13.52 5.00 -8.78
CA VAL A 92 14.51 5.31 -9.82
C VAL A 92 15.70 4.34 -9.75
N GLU A 93 16.23 4.08 -8.55
CA GLU A 93 17.32 3.13 -8.35
C GLU A 93 16.91 1.69 -8.70
N ALA A 94 15.69 1.29 -8.37
CA ALA A 94 15.17 -0.02 -8.77
C ALA A 94 15.10 -0.16 -10.30
N ILE A 95 14.61 0.87 -11.01
CA ILE A 95 14.58 0.88 -12.47
C ILE A 95 15.99 0.83 -13.07
N ARG A 96 16.95 1.60 -12.55
CA ARG A 96 18.36 1.53 -12.98
C ARG A 96 18.92 0.12 -12.86
N LYS A 97 18.64 -0.57 -11.75
CA LYS A 97 19.05 -1.97 -11.53
C LYS A 97 18.39 -2.93 -12.52
N LEU A 98 17.09 -2.77 -12.79
CA LEU A 98 16.37 -3.60 -13.76
C LEU A 98 16.92 -3.41 -15.18
N ILE A 99 17.18 -2.16 -15.59
CA ILE A 99 17.79 -1.86 -16.90
C ILE A 99 19.15 -2.55 -17.04
N LYS A 100 19.99 -2.49 -16.00
CA LYS A 100 21.30 -3.16 -16.01
C LYS A 100 21.14 -4.67 -16.15
N ALA A 101 20.29 -5.29 -15.33
CA ALA A 101 20.05 -6.73 -15.35
C ALA A 101 19.47 -7.22 -16.68
N ASP A 102 18.62 -6.42 -17.33
CA ASP A 102 18.04 -6.76 -18.64
C ASP A 102 19.07 -6.66 -19.78
N ARG A 103 20.12 -5.83 -19.65
CA ARG A 103 21.23 -5.73 -20.62
C ARG A 103 22.25 -6.86 -20.50
N GLU A 104 22.34 -7.48 -19.32
CA GLU A 104 23.25 -8.61 -19.04
C GLU A 104 22.64 -9.98 -19.41
N LYS A 105 21.36 -10.01 -19.80
CA LYS A 105 20.67 -11.18 -20.36
C LYS A 105 20.84 -11.26 -21.86
#